data_AF-A0A534EB05-F1
#
_entry.id   AF-A0A534EB05-F1
#
_cell.length_a   1.000
_cell.length_b   1.000
_cell.length_c   1.000
_cell.angle_alpha   90.00
_cell.angle_beta   90.00
_cell.angle_gamma   90.00
#
_symmetry.space_group_name_H-M   'P 1'
#
loop_
_entity.id
_entity.type
_entity.pdbx_description
1 polymer ?
#
loop_
_entity_poly.entity_id
_entity_poly.type
_entity_poly.pdbx_seq_one_letter_code
_entity_poly.pdbx_strand_id
1 'polypeptide(L)'
;MWKNIRILFLLLVLAGVAIHAWLDRVATQSWKETLWVGLYPLNGDGTPSAQRYIDGLTVKDFAGIEGFFAREAHRYAVSMEQPVHVELYPQGSELPPALAPEAGPFGVAWWSLKLRWFAAHATKVSGRAPPRIRIFVLYHDPSTLDTVPDSHGLQKGLVGVVHAFAQPAMAGSNNIVIAHELMHTLGASDKYAPGSGEPLYPAGFADPERQPLYPQTQAEIMAGRRALSAREFEMPQGLRDVVVGPSTALEIHWTRP
;
A
#
# COMPACT_ATOMS: atom_id res chain seq x y z
N MET A 1 -34.86 -29.04 1.07
CA MET A 1 -35.02 -27.69 1.67
C MET A 1 -33.75 -27.15 2.31
N TRP A 2 -33.08 -27.90 3.20
CA TRP A 2 -31.87 -27.43 3.89
C TRP A 2 -30.73 -26.97 2.94
N LYS A 3 -30.49 -27.70 1.85
CA LYS A 3 -29.52 -27.31 0.81
C LYS A 3 -29.82 -25.92 0.23
N ASN A 4 -31.08 -25.63 -0.08
CA ASN A 4 -31.48 -24.36 -0.70
C ASN A 4 -31.40 -23.20 0.30
N ILE A 5 -31.76 -23.44 1.57
CA ILE A 5 -31.61 -22.45 2.65
C ILE A 5 -30.12 -22.12 2.86
N ARG A 6 -29.25 -23.15 2.90
CA ARG A 6 -27.80 -22.96 3.02
C ARG A 6 -27.22 -22.18 1.85
N ILE A 7 -27.61 -22.51 0.62
CA ILE A 7 -27.16 -21.80 -0.58
C ILE A 7 -27.62 -20.34 -0.55
N LEU A 8 -28.89 -20.09 -0.23
CA LEU A 8 -29.43 -18.73 -0.10
C LEU A 8 -28.67 -17.93 0.95
N PHE A 9 -28.42 -18.51 2.12
CA PHE A 9 -27.64 -17.85 3.17
C PHE A 9 -26.22 -17.50 2.70
N LEU A 10 -25.51 -18.42 2.06
CA LEU A 10 -24.16 -18.17 1.52
C LEU A 10 -24.16 -17.08 0.44
N LEU A 11 -25.19 -17.04 -0.42
CA LEU A 11 -25.34 -15.99 -1.42
C LEU A 11 -25.61 -14.62 -0.80
N LEU A 12 -26.42 -14.54 0.26
CA LEU A 12 -26.66 -13.30 1.00
C LEU A 12 -25.38 -12.78 1.68
N VAL A 13 -24.60 -13.68 2.30
CA VAL A 13 -23.29 -13.33 2.88
C VAL A 13 -22.35 -12.81 1.79
N LEU A 14 -22.27 -13.50 0.66
CA LEU A 14 -21.43 -13.09 -0.47
C LEU A 14 -21.86 -11.73 -1.03
N ALA A 15 -23.17 -11.51 -1.19
CA ALA A 15 -23.72 -10.24 -1.63
C ALA A 15 -23.39 -9.11 -0.65
N GLY A 16 -23.52 -9.34 0.66
CA GLY A 16 -23.12 -8.38 1.69
C GLY A 16 -21.65 -8.00 1.61
N VAL A 17 -20.76 -8.99 1.46
CA VAL A 17 -19.32 -8.74 1.29
C VAL A 17 -19.03 -7.94 0.02
N ALA A 18 -19.68 -8.27 -1.10
CA ALA A 18 -19.50 -7.56 -2.37
C ALA A 18 -19.99 -6.11 -2.30
N ILE A 19 -21.17 -5.86 -1.72
CA ILE A 19 -21.72 -4.52 -1.54
C ILE A 19 -20.81 -3.69 -0.64
N HIS A 20 -20.33 -4.24 0.48
CA HIS A 20 -19.45 -3.53 1.39
C HIS A 20 -18.13 -3.15 0.71
N ALA A 21 -17.50 -4.09 -0.01
CA ALA A 21 -16.29 -3.83 -0.77
C ALA A 21 -16.50 -2.77 -1.88
N TRP A 22 -17.67 -2.76 -2.51
CA TRP A 22 -18.02 -1.75 -3.51
C TRP A 22 -18.21 -0.36 -2.88
N LEU A 23 -18.93 -0.26 -1.75
CA LEU A 23 -19.12 1.00 -1.02
C LEU A 23 -17.79 1.58 -0.54
N ASP A 24 -16.90 0.74 0.01
CA ASP A 24 -15.56 1.14 0.42
C ASP A 24 -14.78 1.74 -0.74
N ARG A 25 -14.79 1.06 -1.90
CA ARG A 25 -14.11 1.53 -3.11
C ARG A 25 -14.65 2.87 -3.60
N VAL A 26 -15.98 3.02 -3.66
CA VAL A 26 -16.62 4.27 -4.08
C VAL A 26 -16.25 5.41 -3.13
N ALA A 27 -16.25 5.15 -1.82
CA ALA A 27 -15.90 6.16 -0.83
C ALA A 27 -14.44 6.61 -0.96
N THR A 28 -13.48 5.68 -1.10
CA THR A 28 -12.06 6.00 -1.17
C THR A 28 -11.61 6.62 -2.48
N GLN A 29 -12.28 6.32 -3.59
CA GLN A 29 -11.94 6.85 -4.92
C GLN A 29 -12.66 8.18 -5.25
N SER A 30 -13.59 8.62 -4.41
CA SER A 30 -14.38 9.83 -4.69
C SER A 30 -13.64 11.14 -4.42
N TRP A 31 -12.57 11.11 -3.61
CA TRP A 31 -11.82 12.29 -3.15
C TRP A 31 -12.70 13.43 -2.64
N LYS A 32 -13.73 13.09 -1.87
CA LYS A 32 -14.63 14.06 -1.22
C LYS A 32 -14.26 14.38 0.22
N GLU A 33 -13.50 13.49 0.85
CA GLU A 33 -13.07 13.59 2.25
C GLU A 33 -11.63 13.10 2.36
N THR A 34 -10.89 13.64 3.33
CA THR A 34 -9.55 13.16 3.67
C THR A 34 -9.59 11.68 4.04
N LEU A 35 -8.69 10.89 3.45
CA LEU A 35 -8.58 9.47 3.75
C LEU A 35 -7.67 9.26 4.97
N TRP A 36 -8.26 8.74 6.04
CA TRP A 36 -7.53 8.39 7.26
C TRP A 36 -6.86 7.03 7.11
N VAL A 37 -5.52 7.04 7.18
CA VAL A 37 -4.66 5.87 7.03
C VAL A 37 -3.98 5.59 8.37
N GLY A 38 -4.25 4.43 8.94
CA GLY A 38 -3.57 3.97 10.15
C GLY A 38 -2.41 3.05 9.80
N LEU A 39 -1.23 3.39 10.28
CA LEU A 39 -0.03 2.56 10.20
C LEU A 39 0.13 1.76 11.49
N TYR A 40 0.32 0.46 11.35
CA TYR A 40 0.51 -0.48 12.46
C TYR A 40 1.89 -1.12 12.31
N PRO A 41 2.93 -0.60 13.00
CA PRO A 41 4.26 -1.17 12.93
C PRO A 41 4.28 -2.50 13.67
N LEU A 42 4.88 -3.50 13.06
CA LEU A 42 4.98 -4.86 13.59
C LEU A 42 6.41 -5.36 13.42
N ASN A 43 6.91 -6.10 14.40
CA ASN A 43 8.20 -6.75 14.31
C ASN A 43 8.06 -8.04 13.48
N GLY A 44 8.53 -7.99 12.23
CA GLY A 44 8.32 -9.04 11.24
C GLY A 44 9.20 -10.28 11.42
N ASP A 45 10.39 -10.11 11.99
CA ASP A 45 11.38 -11.17 12.20
C ASP A 45 11.63 -11.50 13.69
N GLY A 46 10.97 -10.78 14.60
CA GLY A 46 11.08 -10.96 16.05
C GLY A 46 12.40 -10.46 16.64
N THR A 47 13.22 -9.74 15.87
CA THR A 47 14.55 -9.33 16.32
C THR A 47 14.49 -8.16 17.32
N PRO A 48 15.41 -8.09 18.30
CA PRO A 48 15.46 -6.95 19.23
C PRO A 48 15.84 -5.62 18.54
N SER A 49 16.60 -5.68 17.45
CA SER A 49 16.96 -4.54 16.60
C SER A 49 15.73 -3.95 15.91
N ALA A 50 14.92 -4.78 15.26
CA ALA A 50 13.66 -4.35 14.67
C ALA A 50 12.71 -3.76 15.72
N GLN A 51 12.61 -4.39 16.90
CA GLN A 51 11.79 -3.86 17.98
C GLN A 51 12.25 -2.48 18.44
N ARG A 52 13.56 -2.28 18.68
CA ARG A 52 14.09 -0.95 19.07
C ARG A 52 13.84 0.12 18.02
N TYR A 53 13.92 -0.24 16.74
CA TYR A 53 13.58 0.67 15.66
C TYR A 53 12.09 1.07 15.73
N ILE A 54 11.19 0.09 15.88
CA ILE A 54 9.74 0.32 16.00
C ILE A 54 9.41 1.19 17.21
N ASP A 55 10.01 0.92 18.38
CA ASP A 55 9.78 1.69 19.61
C ASP A 55 10.17 3.17 19.47
N GLY A 56 11.08 3.48 18.55
CA GLY A 56 11.51 4.85 18.23
C GLY A 56 10.66 5.54 17.17
N LEU A 57 9.74 4.84 16.49
CA LEU A 57 8.92 5.42 15.44
C LEU A 57 7.93 6.44 15.99
N THR A 58 7.77 7.51 15.24
CA THR A 58 6.80 8.57 15.47
C THR A 58 6.00 8.83 14.20
N VAL A 59 4.85 9.50 14.33
CA VAL A 59 4.06 9.90 13.15
C VAL A 59 4.86 10.79 12.19
N LYS A 60 5.86 11.54 12.69
CA LYS A 60 6.69 12.43 11.87
C LYS A 60 7.56 11.67 10.85
N ASP A 61 7.93 10.44 11.16
CA ASP A 61 8.72 9.59 10.26
C ASP A 61 7.95 9.24 8.98
N PHE A 62 6.61 9.36 9.02
CA PHE A 62 5.70 9.08 7.91
C PHE A 62 5.13 10.33 7.24
N ALA A 63 5.49 11.53 7.70
CA ALA A 63 4.97 12.80 7.17
C ALA A 63 5.25 13.00 5.66
N GLY A 64 6.27 12.31 5.12
CA GLY A 64 6.55 12.28 3.69
C GLY A 64 5.39 11.74 2.85
N ILE A 65 4.57 10.84 3.39
CA ILE A 65 3.43 10.23 2.70
C ILE A 65 2.33 11.26 2.47
N GLU A 66 1.91 11.99 3.51
CA GLU A 66 0.92 13.07 3.37
C GLU A 66 1.41 14.15 2.41
N GLY A 67 2.67 14.58 2.56
CA GLY A 67 3.27 15.58 1.68
C GLY A 67 3.38 15.13 0.22
N PHE A 68 3.58 13.83 -0.02
CA PHE A 68 3.54 13.25 -1.36
C PHE A 68 2.14 13.30 -1.95
N PHE A 69 1.14 12.76 -1.26
CA PHE A 69 -0.23 12.75 -1.78
C PHE A 69 -0.75 14.18 -2.00
N ALA A 70 -0.49 15.13 -1.09
CA ALA A 70 -0.89 16.53 -1.27
C ALA A 70 -0.24 17.17 -2.51
N ARG A 71 1.07 16.99 -2.69
CA ARG A 71 1.81 17.52 -3.85
C ARG A 71 1.29 16.95 -5.16
N GLU A 72 1.11 15.64 -5.23
CA GLU A 72 0.70 14.97 -6.46
C GLU A 72 -0.79 15.20 -6.77
N ALA A 73 -1.66 15.25 -5.77
CA ALA A 73 -3.06 15.64 -5.92
C ALA A 73 -3.18 17.08 -6.46
N HIS A 74 -2.38 18.02 -5.94
CA HIS A 74 -2.31 19.38 -6.46
C HIS A 74 -1.84 19.41 -7.92
N ARG A 75 -0.84 18.60 -8.30
CA ARG A 75 -0.37 18.50 -9.69
C ARG A 75 -1.48 18.06 -10.67
N TYR A 76 -2.42 17.25 -10.20
CA TYR A 76 -3.61 16.84 -10.97
C TYR A 76 -4.86 17.70 -10.73
N ALA A 77 -4.72 18.87 -10.08
CA ALA A 77 -5.80 19.80 -9.79
C ALA A 77 -6.96 19.20 -8.97
N VAL A 78 -6.66 18.22 -8.12
CA VAL A 78 -7.63 17.71 -7.13
C VAL A 78 -7.87 18.81 -6.09
N SER A 79 -9.13 19.15 -5.82
CA SER A 79 -9.53 20.29 -4.98
C SER A 79 -9.29 20.10 -3.46
N MET A 80 -8.53 19.09 -3.06
CA MET A 80 -8.31 18.72 -1.66
C MET A 80 -6.86 18.96 -1.28
N GLU A 81 -6.62 19.83 -0.29
CA GLU A 81 -5.27 20.14 0.19
C GLU A 81 -4.63 18.96 0.93
N GLN A 82 -5.43 18.21 1.70
CA GLN A 82 -5.00 17.06 2.47
C GLN A 82 -5.79 15.81 2.06
N PRO A 83 -5.42 15.18 0.92
CA PRO A 83 -6.06 13.95 0.43
C PRO A 83 -5.94 12.77 1.38
N VAL A 84 -4.85 12.70 2.13
CA VAL A 84 -4.51 11.62 3.05
C VAL A 84 -4.05 12.21 4.38
N HIS A 85 -4.50 11.60 5.47
CA HIS A 85 -4.02 11.85 6.83
C HIS A 85 -3.51 10.53 7.41
N VAL A 86 -2.26 10.51 7.88
CA VAL A 86 -1.55 9.35 8.38
C VAL A 86 -1.45 9.42 9.89
N GLU A 87 -1.83 8.33 10.55
CA GLU A 87 -1.64 8.17 11.98
C GLU A 87 -0.85 6.90 12.30
N LEU A 88 0.04 7.02 13.27
CA LEU A 88 0.73 5.87 13.84
C LEU A 88 -0.09 5.27 14.98
N TYR A 89 -0.51 4.02 14.81
CA TYR A 89 -1.22 3.26 15.82
C TYR A 89 -0.22 2.45 16.68
N PRO A 90 -0.59 2.11 17.92
CA PRO A 90 0.20 1.20 18.73
C PRO A 90 0.48 -0.11 18.00
N GLN A 91 1.66 -0.67 18.24
CA GLN A 91 2.03 -1.99 17.73
C GLN A 91 0.98 -3.04 18.15
N GLY A 92 0.50 -3.81 17.17
CA GLY A 92 -0.38 -4.94 17.43
C GLY A 92 0.37 -6.09 18.09
N SER A 93 -0.32 -6.92 18.85
CA SER A 93 0.24 -8.13 19.48
C SER A 93 0.33 -9.34 18.55
N GLU A 94 -0.24 -9.23 17.34
CA GLU A 94 -0.37 -10.33 16.39
C GLU A 94 0.08 -9.89 14.99
N LEU A 95 0.71 -10.80 14.26
CA LEU A 95 1.09 -10.59 12.86
C LEU A 95 -0.11 -10.89 11.93
N PRO A 96 -0.23 -10.19 10.78
CA PRO A 96 -1.26 -10.51 9.81
C PRO A 96 -1.08 -11.95 9.29
N PRO A 97 -2.19 -12.62 8.90
CA PRO A 97 -2.09 -13.96 8.34
C PRO A 97 -1.28 -13.92 7.03
N ALA A 98 -0.28 -14.78 6.90
CA ALA A 98 0.46 -14.96 5.67
C ALA A 98 -0.37 -15.75 4.64
N LEU A 99 -0.21 -15.40 3.36
CA LEU A 99 -0.73 -16.20 2.26
C LEU A 99 0.30 -17.28 1.91
N ALA A 100 -0.12 -18.54 1.85
CA ALA A 100 0.77 -19.62 1.45
C ALA A 100 1.17 -19.45 -0.04
N PRO A 101 2.45 -19.64 -0.42
CA PRO A 101 2.90 -19.45 -1.80
C PRO A 101 2.12 -20.26 -2.83
N GLU A 102 1.73 -21.48 -2.46
CA GLU A 102 0.97 -22.43 -3.28
C GLU A 102 -0.56 -22.32 -3.12
N ALA A 103 -1.07 -21.24 -2.53
CA ALA A 103 -2.50 -21.07 -2.31
C ALA A 103 -3.26 -20.95 -3.65
N GLY A 104 -4.05 -21.97 -3.98
CA GLY A 104 -5.04 -21.89 -5.06
C GLY A 104 -6.16 -20.88 -4.78
N PRO A 105 -7.10 -20.67 -5.72
CA PRO A 105 -8.14 -19.64 -5.61
C PRO A 105 -8.97 -19.71 -4.31
N PHE A 106 -9.26 -20.93 -3.84
CA PHE A 106 -9.96 -21.13 -2.56
C PHE A 106 -9.10 -20.74 -1.35
N GLY A 107 -7.79 -21.03 -1.38
CA GLY A 107 -6.84 -20.62 -0.36
C GLY A 107 -6.75 -19.09 -0.27
N VAL A 108 -6.68 -18.40 -1.41
CA VAL A 108 -6.71 -16.94 -1.50
C VAL A 108 -8.02 -16.37 -0.94
N ALA A 109 -9.17 -16.97 -1.26
CA ALA A 109 -10.46 -16.54 -0.73
C ALA A 109 -10.55 -16.71 0.79
N TRP A 110 -10.09 -17.84 1.32
CA TRP A 110 -10.06 -18.12 2.75
C TRP A 110 -9.10 -17.19 3.51
N TRP A 111 -7.91 -16.98 2.96
CA TRP A 111 -6.93 -16.04 3.49
C TRP A 111 -7.46 -14.60 3.49
N SER A 112 -8.14 -14.16 2.42
CA SER A 112 -8.77 -12.84 2.35
C SER A 112 -9.79 -12.63 3.48
N LEU A 113 -10.57 -13.66 3.81
CA LEU A 113 -11.50 -13.60 4.94
C LEU A 113 -10.77 -13.52 6.29
N LYS A 114 -9.71 -14.32 6.48
CA LYS A 114 -8.86 -14.25 7.67
C LYS A 114 -8.22 -12.87 7.84
N LEU A 115 -7.71 -12.28 6.76
CA LEU A 115 -7.09 -10.95 6.80
C LEU A 115 -8.10 -9.88 7.21
N ARG A 116 -9.32 -9.91 6.66
CA ARG A 116 -10.40 -8.97 7.05
C ARG A 116 -10.79 -9.13 8.51
N TRP A 117 -10.91 -10.37 8.98
CA TRP A 117 -11.17 -10.65 10.39
C TRP A 117 -10.04 -10.13 11.27
N PHE A 118 -8.79 -10.43 10.93
CA PHE A 118 -7.60 -9.92 11.63
C PHE A 118 -7.62 -8.39 11.69
N ALA A 119 -7.79 -7.71 10.55
CA ALA A 119 -7.81 -6.25 10.49
C ALA A 119 -8.93 -5.64 11.34
N ALA A 120 -10.09 -6.29 11.45
CA ALA A 120 -11.19 -5.82 12.30
C ALA A 120 -10.92 -5.97 13.81
N HIS A 121 -10.03 -6.89 14.22
CA HIS A 121 -9.74 -7.19 15.63
C HIS A 121 -8.45 -6.54 16.10
N ALA A 122 -7.35 -6.69 15.34
CA ALA A 122 -6.03 -6.18 15.65
C ALA A 122 -5.97 -4.63 15.71
N THR A 123 -6.94 -3.95 15.10
CA THR A 123 -7.01 -2.48 15.05
C THR A 123 -7.94 -1.85 16.08
N LYS A 124 -8.50 -2.63 17.01
CA LYS A 124 -9.34 -2.10 18.08
C LYS A 124 -8.48 -1.42 19.13
N VAL A 125 -8.32 -0.10 19.00
CA VAL A 125 -7.66 0.73 20.00
C VAL A 125 -8.71 1.53 20.76
N SER A 126 -8.78 1.34 22.09
CA SER A 126 -9.72 2.05 22.94
C SER A 126 -9.53 3.56 22.84
N GLY A 127 -10.63 4.30 22.62
CA GLY A 127 -10.63 5.76 22.56
C GLY A 127 -10.16 6.38 21.24
N ARG A 128 -9.89 5.58 20.20
CA ARG A 128 -9.59 6.08 18.85
C ARG A 128 -10.61 5.57 17.84
N ALA A 129 -10.99 6.45 16.90
CA ALA A 129 -11.80 6.03 15.76
C ALA A 129 -10.95 5.10 14.87
N PRO A 130 -11.52 4.00 14.35
CA PRO A 130 -10.78 3.14 13.44
C PRO A 130 -10.47 3.89 12.14
N PRO A 131 -9.24 3.77 11.60
CA PRO A 131 -8.90 4.40 10.34
C PRO A 131 -9.67 3.73 9.20
N ARG A 132 -9.87 4.46 8.11
CA ARG A 132 -10.54 3.92 6.92
C ARG A 132 -9.64 2.89 6.23
N ILE A 133 -8.35 3.22 6.06
CA ILE A 133 -7.33 2.34 5.49
C ILE A 133 -6.38 1.88 6.60
N ARG A 134 -6.01 0.60 6.58
CA ARG A 134 -5.10 -0.01 7.55
C ARG A 134 -3.88 -0.55 6.81
N ILE A 135 -2.69 -0.09 7.18
CA ILE A 135 -1.45 -0.61 6.64
C ILE A 135 -0.66 -1.24 7.79
N PHE A 136 -0.41 -2.54 7.70
CA PHE A 136 0.44 -3.26 8.63
C PHE A 136 1.87 -3.26 8.07
N VAL A 137 2.80 -2.62 8.77
CA VAL A 137 4.18 -2.47 8.33
C VAL A 137 5.06 -3.44 9.12
N LEU A 138 5.46 -4.54 8.48
CA LEU A 138 6.33 -5.56 9.06
C LEU A 138 7.77 -5.12 8.85
N TYR A 139 8.41 -4.69 9.92
CA TYR A 139 9.80 -4.29 9.93
C TYR A 139 10.72 -5.49 10.13
N HIS A 140 11.76 -5.58 9.32
CA HIS A 140 12.78 -6.63 9.33
C HIS A 140 14.16 -6.02 9.54
N ASP A 141 15.01 -6.66 10.32
CA ASP A 141 16.41 -6.31 10.47
C ASP A 141 17.14 -6.58 9.14
N PRO A 142 17.81 -5.58 8.54
CA PRO A 142 18.56 -5.75 7.29
C PRO A 142 19.70 -6.77 7.39
N SER A 143 20.16 -7.14 8.58
CA SER A 143 21.16 -8.20 8.77
C SER A 143 20.58 -9.61 8.65
N THR A 144 19.24 -9.75 8.67
CA THR A 144 18.57 -11.06 8.56
C THR A 144 18.06 -11.33 7.14
N LEU A 145 17.89 -10.28 6.33
CA LEU A 145 17.30 -10.32 5.00
C LEU A 145 17.99 -9.32 4.08
N ASP A 146 18.52 -9.79 2.94
CA ASP A 146 19.11 -8.92 1.92
C ASP A 146 18.05 -8.12 1.14
N THR A 147 16.83 -8.67 1.03
CA THR A 147 15.67 -8.05 0.36
C THR A 147 14.40 -8.35 1.16
N VAL A 148 13.49 -7.38 1.24
CA VAL A 148 12.16 -7.62 1.80
C VAL A 148 11.30 -8.39 0.80
N PRO A 149 10.44 -9.33 1.24
CA PRO A 149 9.48 -10.00 0.37
C PRO A 149 8.54 -9.01 -0.32
N ASP A 150 8.10 -9.35 -1.52
CA ASP A 150 7.10 -8.56 -2.23
C ASP A 150 5.74 -8.58 -1.49
N SER A 151 5.10 -7.41 -1.38
CA SER A 151 3.79 -7.23 -0.74
C SER A 151 2.60 -7.77 -1.57
N HIS A 152 2.84 -8.23 -2.81
CA HIS A 152 1.86 -8.53 -3.86
C HIS A 152 0.71 -9.48 -3.50
N GLY A 153 0.83 -10.27 -2.43
CA GLY A 153 -0.19 -11.22 -2.01
C GLY A 153 -1.16 -10.69 -0.97
N LEU A 154 -0.83 -9.59 -0.28
CA LEU A 154 -1.38 -9.31 1.04
C LEU A 154 -2.43 -8.19 1.10
N GLN A 155 -2.75 -7.60 -0.04
CA GLN A 155 -3.70 -6.51 -0.12
C GLN A 155 -5.11 -7.01 -0.44
N LYS A 156 -6.10 -6.64 0.41
CA LYS A 156 -7.52 -6.88 0.13
C LYS A 156 -8.38 -5.71 0.61
N GLY A 157 -8.92 -4.95 -0.35
CA GLY A 157 -9.74 -3.78 -0.05
C GLY A 157 -8.90 -2.69 0.60
N LEU A 158 -9.34 -2.21 1.77
CA LEU A 158 -8.72 -1.11 2.52
C LEU A 158 -7.65 -1.58 3.52
N VAL A 159 -7.08 -2.76 3.29
CA VAL A 159 -6.04 -3.36 4.14
C VAL A 159 -4.83 -3.67 3.26
N GLY A 160 -3.68 -3.11 3.63
CA GLY A 160 -2.37 -3.38 3.04
C GLY A 160 -1.41 -3.98 4.06
N VAL A 161 -0.47 -4.79 3.59
CA VAL A 161 0.64 -5.29 4.40
C VAL A 161 1.91 -4.97 3.65
N VAL A 162 2.83 -4.29 4.32
CA VAL A 162 4.10 -3.80 3.78
C VAL A 162 5.22 -4.51 4.50
N HIS A 163 6.22 -5.00 3.76
CA HIS A 163 7.50 -5.38 4.33
C HIS A 163 8.48 -4.20 4.21
N ALA A 164 9.13 -3.85 5.32
CA ALA A 164 10.03 -2.70 5.43
C ALA A 164 11.30 -3.06 6.19
N PHE A 165 12.38 -2.29 6.00
CA PHE A 165 13.62 -2.47 6.77
C PHE A 165 13.64 -1.64 8.04
N ALA A 166 14.07 -2.23 9.15
CA ALA A 166 14.21 -1.59 10.46
C ALA A 166 15.52 -0.78 10.58
N GLN A 167 15.78 0.11 9.61
CA GLN A 167 17.01 0.90 9.56
C GLN A 167 16.72 2.35 9.17
N PRO A 168 17.26 3.35 9.90
CA PRO A 168 16.98 4.76 9.62
C PRO A 168 17.33 5.21 8.20
N ALA A 169 18.42 4.67 7.63
CA ALA A 169 18.84 4.97 6.26
C ALA A 169 17.81 4.52 5.21
N MET A 170 16.94 3.55 5.54
CA MET A 170 15.90 3.02 4.66
C MET A 170 14.53 3.68 4.92
N ALA A 171 14.42 4.67 5.81
CA ALA A 171 13.13 5.29 6.13
C ALA A 171 12.45 5.91 4.90
N GLY A 172 13.24 6.54 4.01
CA GLY A 172 12.72 7.14 2.79
C GLY A 172 12.20 6.12 1.78
N SER A 173 12.95 5.03 1.55
CA SER A 173 12.53 3.94 0.66
C SER A 173 11.34 3.16 1.25
N ASN A 174 11.31 2.92 2.55
CA ASN A 174 10.15 2.34 3.24
C ASN A 174 8.88 3.19 3.02
N ASN A 175 8.98 4.51 3.10
CA ASN A 175 7.83 5.40 2.84
C ASN A 175 7.34 5.34 1.38
N ILE A 176 8.23 5.07 0.42
CA ILE A 176 7.82 4.80 -0.97
C ILE A 176 7.00 3.53 -1.04
N VAL A 177 7.47 2.43 -0.42
CA VAL A 177 6.74 1.15 -0.41
C VAL A 177 5.38 1.31 0.28
N ILE A 178 5.32 2.02 1.41
CA ILE A 178 4.03 2.27 2.10
C ILE A 178 3.08 3.09 1.21
N ALA A 179 3.57 4.13 0.53
CA ALA A 179 2.74 4.94 -0.36
C ALA A 179 2.27 4.15 -1.59
N HIS A 180 3.14 3.28 -2.14
CA HIS A 180 2.82 2.36 -3.23
C HIS A 180 1.68 1.42 -2.83
N GLU A 181 1.81 0.75 -1.67
CA GLU A 181 0.75 -0.12 -1.15
C GLU A 181 -0.55 0.66 -0.85
N LEU A 182 -0.44 1.87 -0.32
CA LEU A 182 -1.60 2.74 -0.12
C LEU A 182 -2.31 3.00 -1.45
N MET A 183 -1.58 3.31 -2.52
CA MET A 183 -2.18 3.54 -3.85
C MET A 183 -2.88 2.32 -4.41
N HIS A 184 -2.36 1.12 -4.17
CA HIS A 184 -3.11 -0.08 -4.52
C HIS A 184 -4.46 -0.17 -3.80
N THR A 185 -4.56 0.24 -2.52
CA THR A 185 -5.87 0.27 -1.82
C THR A 185 -6.86 1.25 -2.44
N LEU A 186 -6.36 2.19 -3.23
CA LEU A 186 -7.13 3.17 -4.00
C LEU A 186 -7.41 2.70 -5.43
N GLY A 187 -6.96 1.50 -5.82
CA GLY A 187 -7.24 0.88 -7.10
C GLY A 187 -6.15 1.03 -8.17
N ALA A 188 -4.99 1.60 -7.82
CA ALA A 188 -3.85 1.65 -8.74
C ALA A 188 -3.31 0.25 -9.04
N SER A 189 -2.86 0.04 -10.28
CA SER A 189 -2.19 -1.18 -10.72
C SER A 189 -0.68 -0.97 -10.87
N ASP A 190 0.10 -2.04 -10.75
CA ASP A 190 1.54 -1.99 -10.97
C ASP A 190 1.90 -1.50 -12.37
N LYS A 191 2.98 -0.72 -12.46
CA LYS A 191 3.54 -0.20 -13.72
C LYS A 191 4.93 -0.75 -13.99
N TYR A 192 5.19 -1.97 -13.54
CA TYR A 192 6.41 -2.71 -13.82
C TYR A 192 6.12 -4.13 -14.31
N ALA A 193 7.10 -4.72 -14.99
CA ALA A 193 7.05 -6.08 -15.48
C ALA A 193 7.11 -7.09 -14.32
N PRO A 194 6.14 -8.03 -14.21
CA PRO A 194 6.19 -9.08 -13.21
C PRO A 194 7.50 -9.88 -13.31
N GLY A 195 8.14 -10.13 -12.16
CA GLY A 195 9.39 -10.89 -12.08
C GLY A 195 10.66 -10.05 -12.26
N SER A 196 10.78 -9.25 -13.33
CA SER A 196 11.98 -8.41 -13.52
C SER A 196 11.94 -7.10 -12.72
N GLY A 197 10.74 -6.59 -12.40
CA GLY A 197 10.56 -5.30 -11.73
C GLY A 197 10.98 -4.11 -12.59
N GLU A 198 11.06 -4.30 -13.91
CA GLU A 198 11.39 -3.24 -14.88
C GLU A 198 10.20 -2.29 -15.04
N PRO A 199 10.37 -0.97 -14.88
CA PRO A 199 9.34 0.01 -15.19
C PRO A 199 8.84 -0.13 -16.64
N LEU A 200 7.52 -0.26 -16.83
CA LEU A 200 6.91 -0.47 -18.14
C LEU A 200 6.80 0.85 -18.89
N TYR A 201 7.57 1.05 -19.97
CA TYR A 201 7.40 2.23 -20.81
C TYR A 201 6.04 2.21 -21.56
N PRO A 202 5.30 3.34 -21.66
CA PRO A 202 5.58 4.63 -21.03
C PRO A 202 5.01 4.76 -19.60
N ALA A 203 4.11 3.86 -19.20
CA ALA A 203 3.26 4.04 -18.02
C ALA A 203 4.00 4.01 -16.67
N GLY A 204 5.15 3.35 -16.58
CA GLY A 204 6.03 3.28 -15.40
C GLY A 204 7.17 4.29 -15.41
N PHE A 205 7.21 5.20 -16.38
CA PHE A 205 8.20 6.27 -16.44
C PHE A 205 7.58 7.55 -15.85
N ALA A 206 8.38 8.30 -15.08
CA ALA A 206 7.93 9.56 -14.49
C ALA A 206 7.71 10.64 -15.57
N ASP A 207 8.59 10.67 -16.58
CA ASP A 207 8.56 11.58 -17.71
C ASP A 207 8.90 10.80 -19.00
N PRO A 208 7.92 10.09 -19.60
CA PRO A 208 8.14 9.26 -20.78
C PRO A 208 8.45 10.08 -22.04
N GLU A 209 8.20 11.39 -22.05
CA GLU A 209 8.39 12.26 -23.21
C GLU A 209 9.72 13.04 -23.18
N ARG A 210 10.46 12.99 -22.05
CA ARG A 210 11.74 13.70 -21.90
C ARG A 210 12.77 13.29 -22.95
N GLN A 211 13.62 14.25 -23.34
CA GLN A 211 14.78 14.02 -24.21
C GLN A 211 16.06 14.61 -23.57
N PRO A 212 17.11 13.81 -23.31
CA PRO A 212 17.18 12.36 -23.51
C PRO A 212 16.30 11.59 -22.52
N LEU A 213 15.70 10.46 -22.95
CA LEU A 213 14.79 9.63 -22.12
C LEU A 213 15.45 9.17 -20.81
N TYR A 214 16.76 8.91 -20.85
CA TYR A 214 17.55 8.44 -19.72
C TYR A 214 18.64 9.44 -19.31
N PRO A 215 19.01 9.48 -18.02
CA PRO A 215 18.27 8.90 -16.91
C PRO A 215 16.95 9.66 -16.68
N GLN A 216 15.93 8.96 -16.21
CA GLN A 216 14.74 9.59 -15.63
C GLN A 216 15.17 10.33 -14.36
N THR A 217 14.58 11.50 -14.09
CA THR A 217 14.90 12.28 -12.88
C THR A 217 14.16 11.77 -11.65
N GLN A 218 12.97 11.22 -11.84
CA GLN A 218 12.10 10.66 -10.81
C GLN A 218 11.61 9.26 -11.22
N ALA A 219 11.06 8.51 -10.27
CA ALA A 219 10.34 7.27 -10.54
C ALA A 219 8.82 7.53 -10.59
N GLU A 220 8.12 6.70 -11.33
CA GLU A 220 6.67 6.58 -11.16
C GLU A 220 6.39 5.68 -9.93
N ILE A 221 5.47 6.11 -9.06
CA ILE A 221 5.21 5.44 -7.77
C ILE A 221 4.78 3.99 -7.93
N MET A 222 3.94 3.67 -8.91
CA MET A 222 3.47 2.31 -9.20
C MET A 222 4.48 1.48 -9.99
N ALA A 223 5.55 2.08 -10.52
CA ALA A 223 6.72 1.37 -11.02
C ALA A 223 7.72 1.05 -9.90
N GLY A 224 7.75 1.85 -8.84
CA GLY A 224 8.60 1.69 -7.65
C GLY A 224 10.10 1.93 -7.89
N ARG A 225 10.57 1.99 -9.14
CA ARG A 225 11.98 2.15 -9.52
C ARG A 225 12.18 3.26 -10.55
N ARG A 226 13.33 3.94 -10.46
CA ARG A 226 13.75 4.98 -11.41
C ARG A 226 14.59 4.35 -12.52
N ALA A 227 14.25 4.63 -13.78
CA ALA A 227 15.01 4.13 -14.92
C ALA A 227 16.25 5.00 -15.22
N LEU A 228 17.43 4.44 -14.99
CA LEU A 228 18.72 5.09 -15.27
C LEU A 228 19.18 4.84 -16.70
N SER A 229 18.86 3.66 -17.24
CA SER A 229 19.06 3.29 -18.63
C SER A 229 17.98 2.28 -19.05
N ALA A 230 18.06 1.75 -20.27
CA ALA A 230 17.15 0.69 -20.73
C ALA A 230 17.31 -0.65 -19.99
N ARG A 231 18.30 -0.80 -19.09
CA ARG A 231 18.55 -2.05 -18.36
C ARG A 231 18.89 -1.85 -16.88
N GLU A 232 18.96 -0.60 -16.44
CA GLU A 232 19.39 -0.25 -15.10
C GLU A 232 18.31 0.58 -14.42
N PHE A 233 17.87 0.09 -13.27
CA PHE A 233 16.78 0.66 -12.49
C PHE A 233 17.19 0.66 -11.01
N GLU A 234 16.83 1.71 -10.29
CA GLU A 234 17.18 1.85 -8.88
C GLU A 234 15.96 2.21 -8.02
N MET A 235 16.03 1.85 -6.73
CA MET A 235 15.07 2.31 -5.73
C MET A 235 15.34 3.79 -5.41
N PRO A 236 14.34 4.68 -5.52
CA PRO A 236 14.52 6.08 -5.15
C PRO A 236 14.77 6.22 -3.63
N GLN A 237 15.43 7.31 -3.22
CA GLN A 237 15.80 7.53 -1.82
C GLN A 237 14.61 7.95 -0.95
N GLY A 238 13.57 8.54 -1.55
CA GLY A 238 12.34 8.87 -0.85
C GLY A 238 11.29 9.51 -1.74
N LEU A 239 10.13 9.81 -1.15
CA LEU A 239 8.94 10.28 -1.87
C LEU A 239 9.08 11.64 -2.60
N ARG A 240 10.19 12.35 -2.45
CA ARG A 240 10.49 13.55 -3.26
C ARG A 240 11.00 13.19 -4.67
N ASP A 241 11.56 12.00 -4.83
CA ASP A 241 12.10 11.48 -6.09
C ASP A 241 11.07 10.63 -6.84
N VAL A 242 9.80 10.70 -6.46
CA VAL A 242 8.72 9.86 -6.96
C VAL A 242 7.50 10.73 -7.31
N VAL A 243 6.82 10.37 -8.40
CA VAL A 243 5.61 11.03 -8.91
C VAL A 243 4.52 10.03 -9.23
N VAL A 244 3.29 10.50 -9.33
CA VAL A 244 2.16 9.71 -9.84
C VAL A 244 2.12 9.75 -11.37
N GLY A 245 2.10 8.62 -12.08
CA GLY A 245 1.93 8.64 -13.54
C GLY A 245 0.52 9.08 -13.97
N PRO A 246 0.30 9.60 -15.20
CA PRO A 246 -1.03 9.90 -15.71
C PRO A 246 -1.99 8.69 -15.69
N SER A 247 -1.47 7.49 -15.95
CA SER A 247 -2.22 6.23 -15.87
C SER A 247 -2.65 5.92 -14.44
N THR A 248 -1.74 6.03 -13.48
CA THR A 248 -2.02 5.87 -12.04
C THR A 248 -3.05 6.90 -11.55
N ALA A 249 -2.89 8.17 -11.94
CA ALA A 249 -3.83 9.23 -11.58
C ALA A 249 -5.25 8.96 -12.09
N LEU A 250 -5.37 8.39 -13.30
CA LEU A 250 -6.64 7.97 -13.85
C LEU A 250 -7.26 6.80 -13.07
N GLU A 251 -6.46 5.78 -12.73
CA GLU A 251 -6.92 4.59 -11.99
C GLU A 251 -7.46 4.94 -10.59
N ILE A 252 -6.84 5.91 -9.93
CA ILE A 252 -7.29 6.40 -8.63
C ILE A 252 -8.30 7.55 -8.75
N HIS A 253 -8.76 7.92 -9.95
CA HIS A 253 -9.76 8.97 -10.18
C HIS A 253 -9.37 10.40 -9.78
N TRP A 254 -8.09 10.74 -9.87
CA TRP A 254 -7.65 12.14 -9.82
C TRP A 254 -7.93 12.90 -11.11
N THR A 255 -7.93 12.18 -12.23
CA THR A 255 -8.33 12.70 -13.54
C THR A 255 -9.58 11.97 -14.04
N ARG A 256 -10.32 12.64 -14.92
CA ARG A 256 -11.43 11.99 -15.64
C ARG A 256 -10.87 11.25 -16.88
N PRO A 257 -11.46 10.11 -17.26
CA PRO A 257 -11.14 9.43 -18.52
C PRO A 257 -11.47 10.29 -19.74
#